data_AF-A0AAJ2I377-F1
#
_entry.id   AF-A0AAJ2I377-F1
#
_cell.length_a   1.000
_cell.length_b   1.000
_cell.length_c   1.000
_cell.angle_alpha   90.00
_cell.angle_beta   90.00
_cell.angle_gamma   90.00
#
_symmetry.space_group_name_H-M   'P 1'
#
loop_
_entity.id
_entity.type
_entity.pdbx_description
1 polymer ?
#
loop_
_entity_poly.entity_id
_entity_poly.type
_entity_poly.pdbx_seq_one_letter_code
_entity_poly.pdbx_strand_id
1 'polypeptide(L)'
;MGVGFASGEEMLQYYVSYGWWGIAGAAVNLLVMLAGAGSHLNQQFGLPLWTGSAIRVVLVLLMTDALLLSIQDVYDADLPTLALIDKINPVLGVIASAGTYLMIFGTSLGVVFSLGKGLAAPRPSWGRLVFIAVTLVEFGLSLLPFTELVNKVFPVIGWLGVLFVAVLLITWLVIARTGIAEEGLRRDRIHALLLYRLDPIRRWTPRHANALIQAVDESNLRAMQLGDVMSADLYQEAERTSGISVPPEE
;
A
#
# COMPACT_ATOMS: atom_id res chain seq x y z
N MET A 1 -9.02 5.53 -8.87
CA MET A 1 -8.15 6.54 -9.49
C MET A 1 -8.44 6.48 -10.99
N GLY A 2 -8.52 7.60 -11.71
CA GLY A 2 -8.85 7.67 -13.15
C GLY A 2 -8.00 6.73 -14.03
N VAL A 3 -8.43 6.40 -15.26
CA VAL A 3 -7.75 5.41 -16.11
C VAL A 3 -6.28 5.78 -16.35
N GLY A 4 -5.98 7.08 -16.49
CA GLY A 4 -4.60 7.57 -16.60
C GLY A 4 -3.81 7.63 -15.28
N PHE A 5 -4.47 7.72 -14.12
CA PHE A 5 -3.83 7.52 -12.81
C PHE A 5 -3.59 6.04 -12.51
N ALA A 6 -4.47 5.16 -12.98
CA ALA A 6 -4.34 3.71 -12.89
C ALA A 6 -3.39 3.14 -13.96
N SER A 7 -3.12 3.88 -15.05
CA SER A 7 -2.06 3.58 -16.04
C SER A 7 -0.72 4.25 -15.73
N GLY A 8 -0.71 5.33 -14.96
CA GLY A 8 0.49 6.06 -14.55
C GLY A 8 0.98 7.04 -15.59
N GLU A 9 0.44 7.00 -16.80
CA GLU A 9 0.87 7.81 -17.93
C GLU A 9 0.66 9.31 -17.70
N GLU A 10 -0.45 9.69 -17.07
CA GLU A 10 -0.72 11.10 -16.72
C GLU A 10 0.22 11.61 -15.62
N MET A 11 0.60 10.72 -14.70
CA MET A 11 1.63 11.03 -13.70
C MET A 11 3.01 11.18 -14.37
N LEU A 12 3.36 10.34 -15.34
CA LEU A 12 4.64 10.45 -16.07
C LEU A 12 4.77 11.80 -16.79
N GLN A 13 3.72 12.26 -17.48
CA GLN A 13 3.73 13.56 -18.16
C GLN A 13 3.92 14.72 -17.17
N TYR A 14 3.27 14.65 -16.00
CA TYR A 14 3.42 15.64 -14.95
C TYR A 14 4.81 15.63 -14.31
N TYR A 15 5.32 14.45 -13.92
CA TYR A 15 6.62 14.32 -13.25
C TYR A 15 7.79 14.69 -14.18
N VAL A 16 7.71 14.40 -15.49
CA VAL A 16 8.78 14.77 -16.44
C VAL A 16 8.99 16.29 -16.51
N SER A 17 7.98 17.11 -16.21
CA SER A 17 8.10 18.58 -16.19
C SER A 17 8.99 19.13 -15.06
N TYR A 18 9.28 18.33 -14.01
CA TYR A 18 10.08 18.72 -12.83
C TYR A 18 11.59 18.46 -12.98
N GLY A 19 12.08 18.17 -14.19
CA GLY A 19 13.50 17.93 -14.45
C GLY A 19 14.00 16.58 -13.90
N TRP A 20 15.28 16.49 -13.55
CA TRP A 20 15.96 15.22 -13.21
C TRP A 20 15.31 14.43 -12.05
N TRP A 21 14.85 15.12 -11.01
CA TRP A 21 14.14 14.49 -9.89
C TRP A 21 12.77 13.95 -10.29
N GLY A 22 12.10 14.65 -11.20
CA GLY A 22 10.84 14.24 -11.79
C GLY A 22 10.97 12.98 -12.64
N ILE A 23 12.01 12.89 -13.46
CA ILE A 23 12.33 11.69 -14.25
C ILE A 23 12.61 10.48 -13.34
N ALA A 24 13.34 10.68 -12.24
CA ALA A 24 13.59 9.62 -11.27
C ALA A 24 12.28 9.14 -10.60
N GLY A 25 11.41 10.05 -10.18
CA GLY A 25 10.10 9.72 -9.62
C GLY A 25 9.19 9.00 -10.61
N ALA A 26 9.18 9.46 -11.86
CA ALA A 26 8.47 8.84 -12.97
C ALA A 26 8.94 7.38 -13.21
N ALA A 27 10.25 7.14 -13.20
CA ALA A 27 10.82 5.81 -13.36
C ALA A 27 10.42 4.86 -12.21
N VAL A 28 10.46 5.35 -10.96
CA VAL A 28 10.02 4.55 -9.80
C VAL A 28 8.53 4.23 -9.90
N ASN A 29 7.69 5.20 -10.27
CA ASN A 29 6.25 4.97 -10.44
C ASN A 29 5.98 3.91 -11.52
N LEU A 30 6.64 4.03 -12.68
CA LEU A 30 6.52 3.04 -13.76
C LEU A 30 6.88 1.63 -13.27
N LEU A 31 7.99 1.49 -12.54
CA LEU A 31 8.41 0.19 -11.99
C LEU A 31 7.37 -0.42 -11.03
N VAL A 32 6.82 0.39 -10.11
CA VAL A 32 5.79 -0.07 -9.16
C VAL A 32 4.54 -0.54 -9.91
N MET A 33 4.14 0.16 -10.97
CA MET A 33 2.96 -0.20 -11.76
C MET A 33 3.16 -1.47 -12.58
N LEU A 34 4.36 -1.66 -13.15
CA LEU A 34 4.70 -2.90 -13.85
C LEU A 34 4.71 -4.10 -12.89
N ALA A 35 5.26 -3.93 -11.68
CA ALA A 35 5.22 -4.95 -10.64
C ALA A 35 3.78 -5.27 -10.20
N GLY A 36 2.95 -4.24 -10.03
CA GLY A 36 1.53 -4.37 -9.73
C GLY A 36 0.78 -5.20 -10.76
N ALA A 37 0.95 -4.90 -12.06
CA ALA A 37 0.32 -5.62 -13.16
C ALA A 37 0.69 -7.12 -13.19
N GLY A 38 1.96 -7.44 -12.92
CA GLY A 38 2.44 -8.81 -12.79
C GLY A 38 1.77 -9.56 -11.63
N SER A 39 1.70 -8.92 -10.46
CA SER A 39 1.07 -9.49 -9.26
C SER A 39 -0.43 -9.73 -9.41
N HIS A 40 -1.15 -8.82 -10.08
CA HIS A 40 -2.59 -8.95 -10.30
C HIS A 40 -2.94 -10.17 -11.15
N LEU A 41 -2.22 -10.37 -12.26
CA LEU A 41 -2.47 -11.52 -13.14
C LEU A 41 -2.00 -12.84 -12.53
N ASN A 42 -0.95 -12.81 -11.72
CA ASN A 42 -0.56 -13.97 -10.92
C ASN A 42 -1.62 -14.32 -9.86
N GLN A 43 -2.21 -13.34 -9.19
CA GLN A 43 -3.26 -13.57 -8.18
C GLN A 43 -4.58 -14.06 -8.79
N GLN A 44 -4.97 -13.54 -9.97
CA GLN A 44 -6.25 -13.91 -10.61
C GLN A 44 -6.18 -15.20 -11.41
N PHE A 45 -5.06 -15.47 -12.09
CA PHE A 45 -4.93 -16.56 -13.05
C PHE A 45 -3.76 -17.52 -12.76
N GLY A 46 -2.97 -17.30 -11.70
CA GLY A 46 -1.80 -18.11 -11.37
C GLY A 46 -0.65 -17.99 -12.39
N LEU A 47 -0.68 -16.96 -13.25
CA LEU A 47 0.31 -16.79 -14.31
C LEU A 47 1.65 -16.27 -13.77
N PRO A 48 2.77 -16.58 -14.44
CA PRO A 48 4.06 -16.03 -14.07
C PRO A 48 4.05 -14.50 -13.97
N LEU A 49 4.77 -13.96 -12.97
CA LEU A 49 4.80 -12.52 -12.67
C LEU A 49 5.20 -11.67 -13.88
N TRP A 50 6.14 -12.17 -14.69
CA TRP A 50 6.64 -11.45 -15.88
C TRP A 50 5.56 -11.27 -16.95
N THR A 51 4.58 -12.18 -17.04
CA THR A 51 3.55 -12.13 -18.08
C THR A 51 2.71 -10.88 -17.96
N GLY A 52 2.24 -10.56 -16.74
CA GLY A 52 1.42 -9.37 -16.52
C GLY A 52 2.20 -8.07 -16.67
N SER A 53 3.46 -8.05 -16.22
CA SER A 53 4.34 -6.90 -16.42
C SER A 53 4.66 -6.69 -17.90
N ALA A 54 4.95 -7.74 -18.67
CA ALA A 54 5.26 -7.65 -20.09
C ALA A 54 4.09 -7.13 -20.91
N ILE A 55 2.88 -7.65 -20.66
CA ILE A 55 1.66 -7.15 -21.31
C ILE A 55 1.48 -5.66 -21.01
N ARG A 56 1.70 -5.26 -19.75
CA ARG A 56 1.57 -3.85 -19.35
C ARG A 56 2.58 -2.94 -20.04
N VAL A 57 3.84 -3.37 -20.18
CA VAL A 57 4.87 -2.61 -20.92
C VAL A 57 4.45 -2.41 -22.37
N VAL A 58 4.03 -3.48 -23.05
CA VAL A 58 3.61 -3.40 -24.46
C VAL A 58 2.44 -2.44 -24.63
N LEU A 59 1.43 -2.51 -23.77
CA LEU A 59 0.27 -1.61 -23.84
C LEU A 59 0.66 -0.14 -23.66
N VAL A 60 1.52 0.18 -22.68
CA VAL A 60 1.97 1.57 -22.43
C VAL A 60 2.84 2.09 -23.58
N LEU A 61 3.72 1.26 -24.16
CA LEU A 61 4.52 1.66 -25.31
C LEU A 61 3.63 1.96 -26.53
N LEU A 62 2.68 1.07 -26.85
CA LEU A 62 1.73 1.28 -27.94
C LEU A 62 0.90 2.55 -27.73
N MET A 63 0.46 2.80 -26.50
CA MET A 63 -0.32 3.99 -26.16
C MET A 63 0.52 5.28 -26.27
N THR A 64 1.75 5.24 -25.76
CA THR A 64 2.70 6.37 -25.83
C THR A 64 3.04 6.70 -27.28
N ASP A 65 3.35 5.69 -28.09
CA ASP A 65 3.64 5.87 -29.52
C ASP A 65 2.43 6.45 -30.27
N ALA A 66 1.22 5.98 -29.96
CA ALA A 66 0.00 6.49 -30.58
C ALA A 66 -0.28 7.96 -30.21
N LEU A 67 -0.02 8.36 -28.97
CA LEU A 67 -0.14 9.75 -28.51
C LEU A 67 0.92 10.65 -29.16
N LEU A 68 2.16 10.18 -29.29
CA LEU A 68 3.24 10.93 -29.95
C LEU A 68 2.93 11.17 -31.43
N LEU A 69 2.39 10.18 -32.13
CA LEU A 69 1.98 10.31 -33.53
C LEU A 69 0.78 11.25 -33.72
N SER A 70 -0.09 11.36 -32.72
CA SER A 70 -1.29 12.22 -32.77
C SER A 70 -1.13 13.52 -32.00
N ILE A 71 0.10 13.90 -31.63
CA ILE A 71 0.34 15.01 -30.70
C ILE A 71 -0.25 16.33 -31.17
N GLN A 72 -0.25 16.59 -32.48
CA GLN A 72 -0.82 17.84 -33.04
C GLN A 72 -2.31 18.00 -32.76
N ASP A 73 -3.03 16.89 -32.59
CA ASP A 73 -4.48 16.89 -32.39
C ASP A 73 -4.87 16.77 -30.91
N VAL A 74 -3.99 16.21 -30.07
CA VAL A 74 -4.30 15.91 -28.65
C VAL A 74 -3.51 16.76 -27.65
N TYR A 75 -2.65 17.67 -28.11
CA TYR A 75 -1.81 18.50 -27.24
C TYR A 75 -2.62 19.43 -26.32
N ASP A 76 -3.66 20.06 -26.85
CA ASP A 76 -4.52 20.98 -26.09
C ASP A 76 -5.62 20.25 -25.31
N ALA A 77 -5.69 18.92 -25.38
CA ALA A 77 -6.69 18.15 -24.67
C ALA A 77 -6.26 17.92 -23.22
N ASP A 78 -7.17 18.19 -22.28
CA ASP A 78 -6.96 17.91 -20.85
C ASP A 78 -6.71 16.41 -20.57
N LEU A 79 -7.27 15.53 -21.42
CA LEU A 79 -7.13 14.07 -21.35
C LEU A 79 -6.70 13.52 -22.72
N PRO A 80 -5.40 13.57 -23.05
CA PRO A 80 -4.89 13.19 -24.38
C PRO A 80 -5.22 11.74 -24.77
N THR A 81 -5.24 10.85 -23.78
CA THR A 81 -5.59 9.43 -23.96
C THR A 81 -7.04 9.25 -24.39
N LEU A 82 -7.96 10.00 -23.79
CA LEU A 82 -9.38 9.96 -24.14
C LEU A 82 -9.64 10.64 -25.49
N ALA A 83 -8.99 11.78 -25.74
CA ALA A 83 -9.07 12.49 -27.02
C ALA A 83 -8.60 11.62 -28.19
N LEU A 84 -7.55 10.81 -27.97
CA LEU A 84 -7.08 9.83 -28.95
C LEU A 84 -8.15 8.76 -29.25
N ILE A 85 -8.82 8.23 -28.22
CA ILE A 85 -9.87 7.23 -28.38
C ILE A 85 -11.07 7.82 -29.15
N ASP A 86 -11.47 9.04 -28.81
CA ASP A 86 -12.58 9.74 -29.46
C ASP A 86 -12.30 9.97 -30.96
N LYS A 87 -11.04 10.29 -31.30
CA LYS A 87 -10.58 10.41 -32.69
C LYS A 87 -10.64 9.08 -33.46
N ILE A 88 -10.37 7.94 -32.80
CA ILE A 88 -10.45 6.61 -33.43
C ILE A 88 -11.91 6.22 -33.68
N ASN A 89 -12.74 6.31 -32.64
CA ASN A 89 -14.18 6.05 -32.74
C ASN A 89 -14.93 6.78 -31.60
N PRO A 90 -15.85 7.69 -31.92
CA PRO A 90 -16.55 8.48 -30.91
C PRO A 90 -17.42 7.63 -29.96
N VAL A 91 -17.92 6.48 -30.41
CA VAL A 91 -18.66 5.55 -29.55
C VAL A 91 -17.75 4.97 -28.47
N LEU A 92 -16.51 4.64 -28.83
CA LEU A 92 -15.50 4.18 -27.87
C LEU A 92 -15.09 5.32 -26.92
N GLY A 93 -15.02 6.56 -27.41
CA GLY A 93 -14.78 7.76 -26.60
C GLY A 93 -15.84 7.97 -25.53
N VAL A 94 -17.13 7.82 -25.90
CA VAL A 94 -18.25 7.90 -24.95
C VAL A 94 -18.19 6.78 -23.91
N ILE A 95 -17.86 5.55 -24.31
CA ILE A 95 -17.72 4.43 -23.36
C ILE A 95 -16.55 4.66 -22.39
N ALA A 96 -15.39 5.07 -22.91
CA ALA A 96 -14.19 5.32 -22.13
C ALA A 96 -14.37 6.51 -21.17
N SER A 97 -15.06 7.57 -21.59
CA SER A 97 -15.37 8.72 -20.74
C SER A 97 -16.36 8.34 -19.62
N ALA A 98 -17.41 7.58 -19.93
CA ALA A 98 -18.34 7.07 -18.93
C ALA A 98 -17.63 6.17 -17.90
N GLY A 99 -16.75 5.27 -18.35
CA GLY A 99 -15.95 4.42 -17.46
C GLY A 99 -14.99 5.23 -16.58
N THR A 100 -14.32 6.24 -17.15
CA THR A 100 -13.43 7.14 -16.41
C THR A 100 -14.18 7.93 -15.35
N TYR A 101 -15.35 8.48 -15.70
CA TYR A 101 -16.21 9.19 -14.76
C TYR A 101 -16.67 8.29 -13.60
N LEU A 102 -17.17 7.09 -13.91
CA LEU A 102 -17.63 6.13 -12.89
C LEU A 102 -16.50 5.74 -11.93
N MET A 103 -15.29 5.56 -12.46
CA MET A 103 -14.14 5.20 -11.64
C MET A 103 -13.63 6.36 -10.78
N ILE A 104 -13.62 7.59 -11.30
CA ILE A 104 -13.30 8.79 -10.51
C ILE A 104 -14.31 8.93 -9.38
N PHE A 105 -15.61 8.85 -9.70
CA PHE A 105 -16.70 8.93 -8.73
C PHE A 105 -16.57 7.88 -7.61
N GLY A 106 -16.37 6.61 -7.98
CA GLY A 106 -16.19 5.53 -6.99
C GLY A 106 -14.97 5.73 -6.09
N THR A 107 -13.89 6.31 -6.62
CA THR A 107 -12.69 6.63 -5.84
C THR A 107 -12.92 7.79 -4.88
N SER A 108 -13.59 8.83 -5.36
CA SER A 108 -13.99 9.99 -4.57
C SER A 108 -14.76 9.57 -3.33
N LEU A 109 -15.81 8.76 -3.51
CA LEU A 109 -16.59 8.23 -2.40
C LEU A 109 -15.75 7.44 -1.39
N GLY A 110 -14.81 6.62 -1.88
CA GLY A 110 -13.90 5.86 -1.03
C GLY A 110 -12.98 6.77 -0.20
N VAL A 111 -12.45 7.84 -0.80
CA VAL A 111 -11.58 8.81 -0.11
C VAL A 111 -12.37 9.64 0.89
N VAL A 112 -13.55 10.14 0.53
CA VAL A 112 -14.44 10.90 1.43
C VAL A 112 -14.82 10.04 2.63
N PHE A 113 -15.20 8.79 2.40
CA PHE A 113 -15.52 7.88 3.49
C PHE A 113 -14.31 7.60 4.37
N SER A 114 -13.13 7.38 3.76
CA SER A 114 -11.90 7.07 4.49
C SER A 114 -11.38 8.24 5.32
N LEU A 115 -11.40 9.45 4.77
CA LEU A 115 -11.05 10.68 5.45
C LEU A 115 -12.09 11.05 6.50
N GLY A 116 -13.39 10.94 6.17
CA GLY A 116 -14.49 11.21 7.07
C GLY A 116 -14.42 10.35 8.33
N LYS A 117 -14.21 9.03 8.19
CA LYS A 117 -14.02 8.14 9.35
C LYS A 117 -12.74 8.43 10.13
N GLY A 118 -11.64 8.75 9.44
CA GLY A 118 -10.35 9.07 10.07
C GLY A 118 -10.42 10.34 10.92
N LEU A 119 -11.01 11.40 10.38
CA LEU A 119 -11.18 12.69 11.04
C LEU A 119 -12.26 12.65 12.14
N ALA A 120 -13.27 11.78 12.00
CA ALA A 120 -14.32 11.60 13.01
C ALA A 120 -13.91 10.66 14.17
N ALA A 121 -12.87 9.83 14.00
CA ALA A 121 -12.45 8.84 15.01
C ALA A 121 -12.14 9.42 16.40
N PRO A 122 -11.50 10.60 16.55
CA PRO A 122 -11.24 11.17 17.87
C PRO A 122 -12.48 11.70 18.59
N ARG A 123 -13.56 12.04 17.86
CA ARG A 123 -14.80 12.63 18.41
C ARG A 123 -16.05 12.16 17.64
N PRO A 124 -16.69 11.05 18.07
CA PRO A 124 -17.85 10.46 17.36
C PRO A 124 -19.05 11.39 17.23
N SER A 125 -19.24 12.32 18.18
CA SER A 125 -20.37 13.26 18.19
C SER A 125 -20.34 14.28 17.05
N TRP A 126 -19.17 14.55 16.46
CA TRP A 126 -18.99 15.48 15.34
C TRP A 126 -18.95 14.79 13.98
N GLY A 127 -19.11 13.46 13.92
CA GLY A 127 -18.94 12.70 12.67
C GLY A 127 -19.77 13.24 11.51
N ARG A 128 -21.06 13.52 11.73
CA ARG A 128 -21.94 14.08 10.67
C ARG A 128 -21.44 15.41 10.11
N LEU A 129 -20.92 16.30 10.97
CA LEU A 129 -20.41 17.61 10.54
C LEU A 129 -19.09 17.46 9.76
N VAL A 130 -18.23 16.53 10.18
CA VAL A 130 -17.00 16.18 9.45
C VAL A 130 -17.32 15.67 8.04
N PHE A 131 -18.30 14.77 7.90
CA PHE A 131 -18.72 14.28 6.59
C PHE A 131 -19.26 15.40 5.70
N ILE A 132 -20.14 16.24 6.23
CA ILE A 132 -20.66 17.41 5.50
C ILE A 132 -19.52 18.34 5.07
N ALA A 133 -18.58 18.63 5.98
CA ALA A 133 -17.45 19.50 5.68
C ALA A 133 -16.53 18.91 4.60
N VAL A 134 -16.17 17.63 4.69
CA VAL A 134 -15.32 16.96 3.69
C VAL A 134 -15.98 16.96 2.31
N THR A 135 -17.27 16.64 2.23
CA THR A 135 -18.02 16.69 0.95
C THR A 135 -18.13 18.09 0.40
N LEU A 136 -18.34 19.12 1.24
CA LEU A 136 -18.36 20.51 0.80
C LEU A 136 -16.99 20.96 0.27
N VAL A 137 -15.91 20.54 0.93
CA VAL A 137 -14.54 20.84 0.48
C VAL A 137 -14.25 20.15 -0.86
N GLU A 138 -14.58 18.87 -0.99
CA GLU A 138 -14.44 18.11 -2.24
C GLU A 138 -15.25 18.73 -3.38
N PHE A 139 -16.49 19.14 -3.11
CA PHE A 139 -17.32 19.85 -4.08
C PHE A 139 -16.70 21.19 -4.47
N GLY A 140 -16.12 21.93 -3.53
CA GLY A 140 -15.39 23.17 -3.83
C GLY A 140 -14.15 22.92 -4.70
N LEU A 141 -13.41 21.85 -4.44
CA LEU A 141 -12.25 21.43 -5.23
C LEU A 141 -12.63 20.97 -6.65
N SER A 142 -13.81 20.38 -6.84
CA SER A 142 -14.26 19.90 -8.17
C SER A 142 -14.69 21.02 -9.11
N LEU A 143 -14.94 22.24 -8.60
CA LEU A 143 -15.19 23.43 -9.41
C LEU A 143 -13.93 23.98 -10.09
N LEU A 144 -12.74 23.52 -9.69
CA LEU A 144 -11.50 23.93 -10.32
C LEU A 144 -11.32 23.23 -11.67
N PRO A 145 -10.85 23.93 -12.71
CA PRO A 145 -10.45 23.29 -13.95
C PRO A 145 -9.40 22.20 -13.69
N PHE A 146 -9.49 21.09 -14.41
CA PHE A 146 -8.59 19.94 -14.23
C PHE A 146 -7.11 20.36 -14.29
N THR A 147 -6.76 21.18 -15.27
CA THR A 147 -5.39 21.69 -15.48
C THR A 147 -4.89 22.54 -14.31
N GLU A 148 -5.76 23.33 -13.67
CA GLU A 148 -5.38 24.05 -12.45
C GLU A 148 -5.21 23.11 -11.25
N LEU A 149 -6.08 22.11 -11.13
CA LEU A 149 -6.01 21.12 -10.07
C LEU A 149 -4.69 20.34 -10.13
N VAL A 150 -4.34 19.82 -11.31
CA VAL A 150 -3.08 19.09 -11.52
C VAL A 150 -1.87 19.99 -11.22
N ASN A 151 -1.86 21.22 -11.76
CA ASN A 151 -0.70 22.10 -11.61
C ASN A 151 -0.51 22.66 -10.19
N LYS A 152 -1.58 22.81 -9.40
CA LYS A 152 -1.52 23.39 -8.05
C LYS A 152 -1.62 22.35 -6.94
N VAL A 153 -2.55 21.40 -7.03
CA VAL A 153 -2.86 20.46 -5.94
C VAL A 153 -1.90 19.26 -5.94
N PHE A 154 -1.56 18.70 -7.10
CA PHE A 154 -0.66 17.53 -7.14
C PHE A 154 0.75 17.80 -6.63
N PRO A 155 1.40 18.97 -6.87
CA PRO A 155 2.71 19.22 -6.29
C PRO A 155 2.64 19.28 -4.76
N VAL A 156 1.58 19.87 -4.20
CA VAL A 156 1.38 19.93 -2.75
C VAL A 156 1.25 18.52 -2.17
N ILE A 157 0.44 17.66 -2.79
CA ILE A 157 0.28 16.25 -2.38
C ILE A 157 1.61 15.50 -2.54
N GLY A 158 2.35 15.74 -3.63
CA GLY A 158 3.65 15.13 -3.88
C GLY A 158 4.67 15.45 -2.78
N TRP A 159 4.81 16.72 -2.40
CA TRP A 159 5.70 17.12 -1.31
C TRP A 159 5.26 16.60 0.06
N LEU A 160 3.95 16.55 0.34
CA LEU A 160 3.43 15.91 1.53
C LEU A 160 3.74 14.40 1.57
N GLY A 161 3.64 13.73 0.42
CA GLY A 161 3.99 12.32 0.27
C GLY A 161 5.48 12.07 0.50
N VAL A 162 6.35 12.88 -0.11
CA VAL A 162 7.81 12.81 0.10
C VAL A 162 8.16 13.03 1.56
N LEU A 163 7.53 14.02 2.22
CA LEU A 163 7.70 14.25 3.65
C LEU A 163 7.27 13.03 4.47
N PHE A 164 6.10 12.46 4.18
CA PHE A 164 5.59 11.29 4.88
C PHE A 164 6.51 10.07 4.71
N VAL A 165 6.97 9.80 3.49
CA VAL A 165 7.94 8.73 3.20
C VAL A 165 9.26 8.98 3.92
N ALA A 166 9.77 10.21 3.94
CA ALA A 166 10.98 10.56 4.68
C ALA A 166 10.81 10.31 6.18
N VAL A 167 9.68 10.69 6.78
CA VAL A 167 9.37 10.42 8.19
C VAL A 167 9.32 8.91 8.45
N LEU A 168 8.67 8.13 7.59
CA LEU A 168 8.61 6.68 7.73
C LEU A 168 9.99 6.03 7.60
N LEU A 169 10.80 6.47 6.63
CA LEU A 169 12.16 5.98 6.44
C LEU A 169 13.06 6.33 7.61
N ILE A 170 13.00 7.55 8.13
CA ILE A 170 13.76 7.98 9.31
C ILE A 170 13.32 7.17 10.52
N THR A 171 12.01 7.07 10.75
CA THR A 171 11.44 6.29 11.87
C THR A 171 11.88 4.83 11.77
N TRP A 172 11.81 4.23 10.59
CA TRP A 172 12.27 2.87 10.36
C TRP A 172 13.78 2.74 10.59
N LEU A 173 14.60 3.63 10.03
CA LEU A 173 16.06 3.57 10.21
C LEU A 173 16.48 3.75 11.68
N VAL A 174 15.78 4.59 12.44
CA VAL A 174 16.09 4.90 13.84
C VAL A 174 15.51 3.84 14.80
N ILE A 175 14.24 3.45 14.63
CA ILE A 175 13.51 2.58 15.57
C ILE A 175 13.64 1.10 15.20
N ALA A 176 13.65 0.74 13.92
CA ALA A 176 13.71 -0.66 13.51
C ALA A 176 15.05 -1.33 13.86
N ARG A 177 16.12 -0.55 14.01
CA ARG A 177 17.44 -1.05 14.41
C ARG A 177 17.50 -1.54 15.87
N THR A 178 16.78 -0.90 16.79
CA THR A 178 16.84 -1.22 18.22
C THR A 178 15.64 -2.07 18.67
N GLY A 179 14.42 -1.68 18.29
CA GLY A 179 13.21 -2.35 18.75
C GLY A 179 13.03 -3.77 18.20
N ILE A 180 13.40 -4.03 16.94
CA ILE A 180 13.25 -5.35 16.32
C ILE A 180 14.29 -6.34 16.86
N ALA A 181 15.53 -5.89 17.06
CA ALA A 181 16.60 -6.73 17.60
C ALA A 181 16.34 -7.10 19.06
N GLU A 182 15.89 -6.14 19.88
CA GLU A 182 15.55 -6.38 21.29
C GLU A 182 14.32 -7.29 21.44
N GLU A 183 13.26 -7.06 20.66
CA GLU A 183 12.07 -7.92 20.64
C GLU A 183 12.41 -9.32 20.12
N GLY A 184 13.29 -9.44 19.13
CA GLY A 184 13.79 -10.73 18.63
C GLY A 184 14.48 -11.54 19.74
N LEU A 185 15.42 -10.92 20.46
CA LEU A 185 16.10 -11.56 21.60
C LEU A 185 15.14 -11.93 22.74
N ARG A 186 14.09 -11.12 22.98
CA ARG A 186 13.04 -11.45 23.97
C ARG A 186 12.26 -12.68 23.55
N ARG A 187 11.86 -12.77 22.28
CA ARG A 187 11.16 -13.94 21.73
C ARG A 187 12.01 -15.19 21.79
N ASP A 188 13.30 -15.10 21.46
CA ASP A 188 14.24 -16.22 21.59
C ASP A 188 14.34 -16.72 23.04
N ARG A 189 14.37 -15.80 24.02
CA ARG A 189 14.39 -16.14 25.44
C ARG A 189 13.09 -16.81 25.90
N ILE A 190 11.93 -16.30 25.47
CA ILE A 190 10.62 -16.89 25.77
C ILE A 190 10.54 -18.30 25.15
N HIS A 191 11.00 -18.45 23.91
CA HIS A 191 11.05 -19.72 23.19
C HIS A 191 11.91 -20.74 23.94
N ALA A 192 13.12 -20.35 24.34
CA ALA A 192 14.03 -21.21 25.10
C ALA A 192 13.44 -21.63 26.47
N LEU A 193 12.73 -20.73 27.15
CA LEU A 193 12.08 -21.04 28.43
C LEU A 193 10.87 -21.97 28.26
N LEU A 194 10.11 -21.84 27.18
CA LEU A 194 8.99 -22.73 26.86
C LEU A 194 9.47 -24.12 26.46
N LEU A 195 10.53 -24.22 25.64
CA LEU A 195 11.18 -25.50 25.33
C LEU A 195 11.78 -26.14 26.59
N TYR A 196 12.41 -25.35 27.48
CA TYR A 196 12.91 -25.85 28.77
C TYR A 196 11.79 -26.39 29.67
N ARG A 197 10.57 -25.85 29.57
CA ARG A 197 9.40 -26.34 30.30
C ARG A 197 8.85 -27.65 29.73
N LEU A 198 8.98 -27.85 28.43
CA LEU A 198 8.52 -29.06 27.74
C LEU A 198 9.48 -30.25 27.91
N ASP A 199 10.77 -30.02 28.19
CA ASP A 199 11.79 -31.06 28.39
C ASP A 199 11.51 -31.91 29.66
N PRO A 200 11.22 -33.22 29.54
CA PRO A 200 10.84 -34.09 30.66
C PRO A 200 11.99 -34.39 31.64
N ILE A 201 13.25 -34.14 31.24
CA ILE A 201 14.44 -34.44 32.06
C ILE A 201 14.79 -33.26 32.97
N ARG A 202 14.41 -32.03 32.59
CA ARG A 202 14.82 -30.80 33.28
C ARG A 202 13.84 -30.41 34.38
N ARG A 203 14.39 -29.94 35.51
CA ARG A 203 13.56 -29.43 36.62
C ARG A 203 13.21 -27.97 36.40
N TRP A 204 11.91 -27.68 36.37
CA TRP A 204 11.36 -26.33 36.35
C TRP A 204 11.52 -25.66 37.72
N THR A 205 12.01 -24.41 37.75
CA THR A 205 12.23 -23.67 38.99
C THR A 205 11.38 -22.39 39.03
N PRO A 206 11.04 -21.86 40.23
CA PRO A 206 10.30 -20.61 40.35
C PRO A 206 10.99 -19.41 39.67
N ARG A 207 12.33 -19.44 39.58
CA ARG A 207 13.10 -18.41 38.89
C ARG A 207 12.84 -18.40 37.38
N HIS A 208 12.69 -19.57 36.76
CA HIS A 208 12.36 -19.69 35.34
C HIS A 208 10.93 -19.22 35.04
N ALA A 209 9.98 -19.48 35.95
CA ALA A 209 8.61 -18.97 35.83
C ALA A 209 8.56 -17.44 35.87
N ASN A 210 9.26 -16.82 36.81
CA ASN A 210 9.31 -15.36 36.90
C ASN A 210 10.02 -14.73 35.69
N ALA A 211 11.08 -15.35 35.19
CA ALA A 211 11.78 -14.88 33.99
C ALA A 211 10.90 -14.96 32.72
N LEU A 212 10.07 -16.00 32.61
CA LEU A 212 9.10 -16.14 31.51
C LEU A 212 8.01 -15.06 31.60
N ILE A 213 7.43 -14.87 32.79
CA ILE A 213 6.39 -13.86 33.02
C ILE A 213 6.94 -12.46 32.71
N GLN A 214 8.14 -12.15 33.18
CA GLN A 214 8.79 -10.87 32.90
C GLN A 214 9.04 -10.67 31.41
N ALA A 215 9.55 -11.68 30.70
CA ALA A 215 9.80 -11.56 29.27
C ALA A 215 8.52 -11.39 28.44
N VAL A 216 7.41 -12.01 28.86
CA VAL A 216 6.08 -11.85 28.24
C VAL A 216 5.49 -10.46 28.54
N ASP A 217 5.66 -9.95 29.76
CA ASP A 217 5.16 -8.62 30.17
C ASP A 217 5.93 -7.47 29.49
N GLU A 218 7.22 -7.68 29.22
CA GLU A 218 8.07 -6.73 28.49
C GLU A 218 7.93 -6.81 26.96
N SER A 219 7.14 -7.74 26.41
CA SER A 219 6.95 -7.85 24.96
C SER A 219 6.03 -6.75 24.42
N ASN A 220 6.33 -6.26 23.21
CA ASN A 220 5.45 -5.32 22.51
C ASN A 220 4.11 -5.94 22.06
N LEU A 221 3.95 -7.27 22.15
CA LEU A 221 2.72 -7.98 21.83
C LEU A 221 1.92 -8.33 23.10
N ARG A 222 0.59 -8.27 23.01
CA ARG A 222 -0.27 -8.82 24.07
C ARG A 222 0.01 -10.31 24.25
N ALA A 223 0.08 -10.76 25.51
CA ALA A 223 0.37 -12.16 25.86
C ALA A 223 -0.45 -13.20 25.06
N MET A 224 -1.73 -12.92 24.79
CA MET A 224 -2.61 -13.79 24.00
C MET A 224 -2.20 -13.89 22.53
N GLN A 225 -1.76 -12.78 21.92
CA GLN A 225 -1.27 -12.75 20.54
C GLN A 225 0.14 -13.36 20.43
N LEU A 226 0.96 -13.19 21.46
CA LEU A 226 2.30 -13.78 21.51
C LEU A 226 2.23 -15.32 21.58
N GLY A 227 1.30 -15.87 22.34
CA GLY A 227 1.07 -17.31 22.43
C GLY A 227 0.62 -17.93 21.11
N ASP A 228 -0.26 -17.25 20.36
CA ASP A 228 -0.77 -17.73 19.07
C ASP A 228 0.34 -17.80 18.01
N VAL A 229 1.20 -16.77 17.96
CA VAL A 229 2.34 -16.73 17.04
C VAL A 229 3.42 -17.75 17.41
N MET A 230 3.72 -17.90 18.71
CA MET A 230 4.82 -18.77 19.15
C MET A 230 4.42 -20.25 19.23
N SER A 231 3.15 -20.57 19.47
CA SER A 231 2.70 -21.96 19.61
C SER A 231 2.91 -22.77 18.33
N ALA A 232 2.63 -22.17 17.16
CA ALA A 232 2.82 -22.82 15.87
C ALA A 232 4.28 -23.30 15.64
N ASP A 233 5.25 -22.47 16.02
CA ASP A 233 6.68 -22.79 15.86
C ASP A 233 7.19 -23.73 16.97
N LEU A 234 6.69 -23.57 18.20
CA LEU A 234 7.12 -24.35 19.38
C LEU A 234 6.84 -25.84 19.23
N TYR A 235 5.66 -26.23 18.73
CA TYR A 235 5.31 -27.63 18.57
C TYR A 235 6.19 -28.33 17.53
N GLN A 236 6.42 -27.66 16.40
CA GLN A 236 7.23 -28.20 15.32
C GLN A 236 8.70 -28.36 15.74
N GLU A 237 9.22 -27.44 16.57
CA GLU A 237 10.60 -27.47 17.05
C GLU A 237 10.80 -28.46 18.21
N ALA A 238 9.83 -28.59 19.13
CA ALA A 238 9.86 -29.59 20.20
C ALA A 238 9.90 -31.03 19.66
N GLU A 239 9.19 -31.29 18.57
CA GLU A 239 9.19 -32.59 17.90
C GLU A 239 10.54 -32.88 17.22
N ARG A 240 11.17 -31.86 16.59
CA ARG A 240 12.45 -32.00 15.88
C ARG A 240 13.67 -32.10 16.79
N THR A 241 13.75 -31.27 17.83
CA THR A 241 14.99 -31.09 18.62
C THR A 241 15.02 -31.95 19.87
N SER A 242 13.86 -32.20 20.48
CA SER A 242 13.76 -32.97 21.72
C SER A 242 13.11 -34.34 21.58
N GLY A 243 12.57 -34.69 20.40
CA GLY A 243 11.90 -35.97 20.16
C GLY A 243 10.63 -36.15 21.01
N ILE A 244 10.01 -35.04 21.44
CA ILE A 244 8.84 -35.02 22.31
C ILE A 244 7.60 -34.97 21.42
N SER A 245 6.84 -36.07 21.36
CA SER A 245 5.53 -36.08 20.71
C SER A 245 4.51 -35.40 21.63
N VAL A 246 4.16 -34.16 21.34
CA VAL A 246 3.08 -33.46 22.05
C VAL A 246 1.77 -33.72 21.29
N PRO A 247 0.74 -34.34 21.90
CA PRO A 247 -0.55 -34.49 21.23
C PRO A 247 -1.15 -33.10 20.96
N PRO A 248 -1.81 -32.89 19.80
CA PRO A 248 -2.56 -31.67 19.57
C PRO A 248 -3.74 -31.65 20.55
N GLU A 249 -3.72 -30.78 21.55
CA GLU A 249 -4.87 -30.54 22.43
C GLU A 249 -5.74 -29.40 21.88
N GLU A 250 -7.06 -29.61 22.04
CA GLU A 250 -8.22 -28.80 21.62
C GLU A 250 -8.25 -27.35 22.14
#